data_AF-A0A970S4T7-F1
#
_entry.id   AF-A0A970S4T7-F1
#
_cell.length_a   1.000
_cell.length_b   1.000
_cell.length_c   1.000
_cell.angle_alpha   90.00
_cell.angle_beta   90.00
_cell.angle_gamma   90.00
#
_symmetry.space_group_name_H-M   'P 1'
#
loop_
_entity.id
_entity.type
_entity.pdbx_description
1 polymer ?
#
loop_
_entity_poly.entity_id
_entity_poly.type
_entity_poly.pdbx_seq_one_letter_code
_entity_poly.pdbx_strand_id
1 'polypeptide(L)'
;MQPKIIIKGETAIHGLRGDGGETKTLWEKFEKRFVRKPFEKVGECAYEIRTSNGKKPVRPGRDVLVGYERALKNNEGGYNCIVLPAGEYAVFDICTDDGYDSDNTAIRKWLDENGTYIRREIYDNNFILICYDPEKSKDGDKPDSVEIRIPVFNKRKSIIPDLLQEQSFGYISAENKEFITVFDAEMEKCGYSAGNTIGNGFCWSRHMLIYSKVNVKSPVVAARIYLRESGICLRLFLNDVTKHGGYIGNAPDFIKSVFTGEYGKCRHCKGDNCKFRKDYEIGGVKYEKCNGYTFEFYSPDTKKLPEYITLFKEFYCKKGNSI
;
A
#
# COMPACT_ATOMS: atom_id res chain seq x y z
N MET A 1 1.55 14.71 19.61
CA MET A 1 2.89 14.16 19.42
C MET A 1 3.01 13.70 17.98
N GLN A 2 4.05 14.13 17.25
CA GLN A 2 4.27 13.72 15.87
C GLN A 2 5.30 12.58 15.85
N PRO A 3 4.98 11.38 15.34
CA PRO A 3 5.92 10.29 15.27
C PRO A 3 6.92 10.48 14.13
N LYS A 4 8.08 9.85 14.27
CA LYS A 4 9.00 9.57 13.16
C LYS A 4 8.50 8.33 12.42
N ILE A 5 8.45 8.38 11.09
CA ILE A 5 8.19 7.19 10.27
C ILE A 5 9.54 6.57 9.88
N ILE A 6 9.70 5.28 10.17
CA ILE A 6 10.89 4.50 9.77
C ILE A 6 10.49 3.31 8.90
N ILE A 7 11.41 2.87 8.06
CA ILE A 7 11.30 1.60 7.33
C ILE A 7 12.26 0.62 7.99
N LYS A 8 11.77 -0.57 8.34
CA LYS A 8 12.57 -1.64 8.92
C LYS A 8 12.40 -2.90 8.07
N GLY A 9 13.50 -3.61 7.85
CA GLY A 9 13.48 -4.95 7.28
C GLY A 9 12.81 -5.95 8.23
N GLU A 10 12.73 -7.21 7.81
CA GLU A 10 12.27 -8.29 8.68
C GLU A 10 13.11 -8.33 9.97
N THR A 11 12.43 -8.41 11.12
CA THR A 11 13.05 -8.32 12.44
C THR A 11 12.59 -9.47 13.31
N ALA A 12 13.52 -10.30 13.79
CA ALA A 12 13.21 -11.40 14.70
C ALA A 12 13.60 -11.03 16.13
N ILE A 13 12.62 -11.02 17.04
CA ILE A 13 12.83 -10.78 18.46
C ILE A 13 12.74 -12.11 19.21
N HIS A 14 13.82 -12.45 19.91
CA HIS A 14 13.96 -13.67 20.69
C HIS A 14 13.88 -13.34 22.18
N GLY A 15 13.04 -14.07 22.91
CA GLY A 15 12.66 -13.64 24.26
C GLY A 15 11.84 -14.65 25.05
N LEU A 16 11.25 -14.19 26.16
CA LEU A 16 10.28 -14.94 26.94
C LEU A 16 8.89 -14.31 26.81
N ARG A 17 7.87 -15.16 26.67
CA ARG A 17 6.47 -14.74 26.77
C ARG A 17 5.95 -14.79 28.20
N GLY A 18 5.07 -13.86 28.55
CA GLY A 18 4.40 -13.82 29.85
C GLY A 18 3.26 -12.81 29.91
N ASP A 19 2.84 -12.50 31.13
CA ASP A 19 1.71 -11.64 31.44
C ASP A 19 2.10 -10.16 31.35
N GLY A 20 1.33 -9.36 30.61
CA GLY A 20 1.49 -7.92 30.51
C GLY A 20 1.24 -7.14 31.81
N GLY A 21 0.60 -7.75 32.81
CA GLY A 21 0.48 -7.21 34.17
C GLY A 21 1.71 -7.45 35.05
N GLU A 22 2.63 -8.34 34.64
CA GLU A 22 3.81 -8.73 35.41
C GLU A 22 5.13 -8.54 34.63
N THR A 23 5.20 -7.53 33.76
CA THR A 23 6.34 -7.36 32.84
C THR A 23 7.69 -7.20 33.55
N LYS A 24 7.73 -6.56 34.73
CA LYS A 24 8.95 -6.50 35.56
C LYS A 24 9.49 -7.90 35.90
N THR A 25 8.62 -8.77 36.42
CA THR A 25 8.97 -10.15 36.77
C THR A 25 9.39 -10.94 35.53
N LEU A 26 8.76 -10.69 34.38
CA LEU A 26 9.10 -11.31 33.11
C LEU A 26 10.50 -10.90 32.63
N TRP A 27 10.84 -9.61 32.70
CA TRP A 27 12.18 -9.09 32.40
C TRP A 27 13.25 -9.73 33.31
N GLU A 28 13.03 -9.77 34.63
CA GLU A 28 13.97 -10.41 35.56
C GLU A 28 14.22 -11.89 35.22
N LYS A 29 13.16 -12.62 34.83
CA LYS A 29 13.26 -14.02 34.38
C LYS A 29 14.03 -14.14 33.06
N PHE A 30 13.80 -13.22 32.13
CA PHE A 30 14.50 -13.18 30.84
C PHE A 30 16.00 -12.91 31.05
N GLU A 31 16.36 -11.88 31.80
CA GLU A 31 17.76 -11.50 32.05
C GLU A 31 18.53 -12.64 32.73
N LYS A 32 17.98 -13.23 33.80
CA LYS A 32 18.58 -14.40 34.46
C LYS A 32 18.81 -15.56 33.50
N ARG A 33 17.92 -15.75 32.51
CA ARG A 33 18.07 -16.79 31.49
C ARG A 33 19.12 -16.42 30.45
N PHE A 34 19.09 -15.18 29.97
CA PHE A 34 20.02 -14.67 28.97
C PHE A 34 21.47 -14.71 29.46
N VAL A 35 21.73 -14.36 30.72
CA VAL A 35 23.06 -14.51 31.34
C VAL A 35 23.55 -15.97 31.30
N ARG A 36 22.65 -16.94 31.49
CA ARG A 36 23.00 -18.37 31.50
C ARG A 36 23.11 -18.97 30.09
N LYS A 37 22.35 -18.45 29.13
CA LYS A 37 22.26 -18.97 27.75
C LYS A 37 22.16 -17.80 26.76
N PRO A 38 23.22 -17.02 26.58
CA PRO A 38 23.19 -15.86 25.72
C PRO A 38 23.05 -16.27 24.25
N PHE A 39 22.55 -15.34 23.45
CA PHE A 39 22.61 -15.42 22.00
C PHE A 39 23.18 -14.12 21.44
N GLU A 40 23.76 -14.21 20.24
CA GLU A 40 24.28 -13.06 19.50
C GLU A 40 23.15 -12.09 19.15
N LYS A 41 23.25 -10.85 19.62
CA LYS A 41 22.27 -9.79 19.34
C LYS A 41 22.61 -9.08 18.03
N VAL A 42 21.59 -8.55 17.35
CA VAL A 42 21.78 -7.67 16.17
C VAL A 42 22.00 -6.20 16.60
N GLY A 43 21.66 -5.85 17.84
CA GLY A 43 21.90 -4.55 18.44
C GLY A 43 21.62 -4.56 19.95
N GLU A 44 21.82 -3.42 20.61
CA GLU A 44 21.71 -3.34 22.07
C GLU A 44 20.31 -3.00 22.60
N CYS A 45 19.40 -2.60 21.71
CA CYS A 45 18.01 -2.33 22.07
C CYS A 45 17.33 -3.56 22.68
N ALA A 46 16.72 -3.38 23.85
CA ALA A 46 15.81 -4.36 24.43
C ALA A 46 14.37 -4.08 23.96
N TYR A 47 13.59 -5.12 23.76
CA TYR A 47 12.23 -5.04 23.22
C TYR A 47 11.22 -5.64 24.18
N GLU A 48 10.14 -4.91 24.44
CA GLU A 48 8.89 -5.43 24.98
C GLU A 48 7.80 -5.34 23.90
N ILE A 49 7.34 -6.49 23.41
CA ILE A 49 6.31 -6.60 22.39
C ILE A 49 5.00 -6.99 23.05
N ARG A 50 4.03 -6.08 23.02
CA ARG A 50 2.66 -6.35 23.48
C ARG A 50 1.76 -6.66 22.30
N THR A 51 0.92 -7.68 22.47
CA THR A 51 -0.03 -8.14 21.45
C THR A 51 -1.47 -8.03 21.94
N SER A 52 -2.34 -7.38 21.18
CA SER A 52 -3.77 -7.29 21.48
C SER A 52 -4.65 -7.59 20.26
N ASN A 53 -5.89 -8.02 20.49
CA ASN A 53 -6.93 -8.05 19.46
C ASN A 53 -7.86 -6.85 19.71
N GLY A 54 -7.38 -5.65 19.36
CA GLY A 54 -8.03 -4.39 19.70
C GLY A 54 -7.86 -4.03 21.18
N LYS A 55 -8.95 -4.14 21.96
CA LYS A 55 -8.97 -3.73 23.38
C LYS A 55 -8.51 -4.81 24.37
N LYS A 56 -8.39 -6.07 23.95
CA LYS A 56 -8.06 -7.19 24.84
C LYS A 56 -6.72 -7.84 24.48
N PRO A 57 -5.94 -8.29 25.46
CA PRO A 57 -4.78 -9.13 25.22
C PRO A 57 -5.15 -10.37 24.39
N VAL A 58 -4.31 -10.76 23.42
CA VAL A 58 -4.59 -11.91 22.54
C VAL A 58 -4.64 -13.21 23.34
N ARG A 59 -3.74 -13.34 24.32
CA ARG A 59 -3.66 -14.48 25.24
C ARG A 59 -3.32 -13.95 26.63
N PRO A 60 -4.30 -13.69 27.50
CA PRO A 60 -4.05 -13.27 28.87
C PRO A 60 -3.01 -14.19 29.54
N GLY A 61 -1.99 -13.60 30.16
CA GLY A 61 -0.87 -14.32 30.77
C GLY A 61 0.27 -14.70 29.81
N ARG A 62 0.14 -14.48 28.50
CA ARG A 62 1.16 -14.74 27.45
C ARG A 62 1.14 -13.70 26.31
N ASP A 63 0.61 -12.53 26.58
CA ASP A 63 0.33 -11.44 25.64
C ASP A 63 1.52 -10.49 25.41
N VAL A 64 2.56 -10.63 26.24
CA VAL A 64 3.81 -9.88 26.11
C VAL A 64 4.97 -10.82 25.81
N LEU A 65 5.90 -10.37 24.96
CA LEU A 65 7.23 -10.95 24.79
C LEU A 65 8.29 -9.91 25.15
N VAL A 66 9.26 -10.27 25.99
CA VAL A 66 10.43 -9.42 26.28
C VAL A 66 11.71 -10.09 25.76
N GLY A 67 12.61 -9.33 25.15
CA GLY A 67 13.89 -9.87 24.71
C GLY A 67 14.70 -8.97 23.79
N TYR A 68 15.58 -9.58 22.99
CA TYR A 68 16.51 -8.88 22.09
C TYR A 68 16.30 -9.27 20.63
N GLU A 69 16.68 -8.38 19.73
CA GLU A 69 16.76 -8.67 18.30
C GLU A 69 17.90 -9.65 18.00
N ARG A 70 17.61 -10.66 17.20
CA ARG A 70 18.57 -11.69 16.75
C ARG A 70 18.36 -11.96 15.27
N ALA A 71 19.43 -12.33 14.55
CA ALA A 71 19.30 -12.83 13.18
C ALA A 71 18.40 -14.08 13.14
N LEU A 72 17.52 -14.17 12.15
CA LEU A 72 16.61 -15.31 11.99
C LEU A 72 17.40 -16.61 11.84
N LYS A 73 17.40 -17.44 12.88
CA LYS A 73 18.04 -18.75 12.95
C LYS A 73 17.05 -19.73 13.59
N ASN A 74 17.26 -21.04 13.37
CA ASN A 74 16.46 -22.09 14.00
C ASN A 74 16.41 -21.88 15.52
N ASN A 75 15.27 -22.24 16.13
CA ASN A 75 14.96 -21.88 17.50
C ASN A 75 15.81 -22.66 18.51
N GLU A 76 17.04 -22.20 18.71
CA GLU A 76 18.03 -22.76 19.63
C GLU A 76 18.01 -21.98 20.95
N GLY A 77 18.04 -22.70 22.07
CA GLY A 77 18.17 -22.10 23.41
C GLY A 77 16.88 -22.00 24.24
N GLY A 78 15.73 -22.44 23.71
CA GLY A 78 14.47 -22.47 24.45
C GLY A 78 13.82 -21.09 24.66
N TYR A 79 14.11 -20.15 23.77
CA TYR A 79 13.45 -18.85 23.70
C TYR A 79 12.22 -18.91 22.79
N ASN A 80 11.27 -18.02 23.02
CA ASN A 80 10.21 -17.72 22.06
C ASN A 80 10.75 -16.77 20.99
N CYS A 81 10.21 -16.85 19.78
CA CYS A 81 10.53 -15.92 18.70
C CYS A 81 9.24 -15.28 18.18
N ILE A 82 9.29 -13.97 17.91
CA ILE A 82 8.33 -13.26 17.07
C ILE A 82 9.10 -12.69 15.89
N VAL A 83 8.67 -13.02 14.68
CA VAL A 83 9.15 -12.39 13.46
C VAL A 83 8.19 -11.28 13.10
N LEU A 84 8.71 -10.06 13.01
CA LEU A 84 7.99 -8.90 12.54
C LEU A 84 8.33 -8.72 11.05
N PRO A 85 7.33 -8.67 10.15
CA PRO A 85 7.57 -8.49 8.74
C PRO A 85 8.22 -7.12 8.47
N ALA A 86 8.93 -7.04 7.35
CA ALA A 86 9.39 -5.76 6.83
C ALA A 86 8.22 -4.80 6.63
N GLY A 87 8.46 -3.51 6.89
CA GLY A 87 7.42 -2.50 6.74
C GLY A 87 7.74 -1.15 7.39
N GLU A 88 6.74 -0.29 7.36
CA GLU A 88 6.76 1.03 7.98
C GLU A 88 6.31 0.95 9.44
N TYR A 89 6.99 1.71 10.29
CA TYR A 89 6.66 1.85 11.71
C TYR A 89 6.57 3.33 12.06
N ALA A 90 5.51 3.71 12.79
CA ALA A 90 5.43 5.01 13.44
C ALA A 90 6.09 4.90 14.83
N VAL A 91 7.10 5.73 15.06
CA VAL A 91 7.93 5.76 16.27
C VAL A 91 7.60 7.01 17.06
N PHE A 92 7.20 6.81 18.31
CA PHE A 92 6.87 7.84 19.26
C PHE A 92 7.91 7.80 20.39
N ASP A 93 8.59 8.91 20.64
CA ASP A 93 9.45 9.07 21.81
C ASP A 93 8.59 9.49 23.00
N ILE A 94 8.60 8.70 24.07
CA ILE A 94 7.72 8.88 25.21
C ILE A 94 8.53 9.00 26.49
N CYS A 95 8.27 10.06 27.26
CA CYS A 95 8.86 10.26 28.58
C CYS A 95 8.20 9.34 29.61
N THR A 96 9.00 8.62 30.40
CA THR A 96 8.46 7.63 31.34
C THR A 96 7.80 8.24 32.60
N ASP A 97 8.02 9.54 32.84
CA ASP A 97 7.48 10.26 34.00
C ASP A 97 5.98 10.54 33.90
N ASP A 98 5.42 10.56 32.69
CA ASP A 98 4.00 10.89 32.44
C ASP A 98 3.05 9.67 32.56
N GLY A 99 3.59 8.47 32.79
CA GLY A 99 2.84 7.22 32.94
C GLY A 99 2.32 6.62 31.62
N TYR A 100 2.38 5.28 31.53
CA TYR A 100 2.14 4.50 30.31
C TYR A 100 0.71 4.58 29.71
N ASP A 101 -0.30 5.02 30.46
CA ASP A 101 -1.69 5.13 29.97
C ASP A 101 -1.91 6.36 29.08
N SER A 102 -1.07 7.39 29.21
CA SER A 102 -1.12 8.60 28.38
C SER A 102 -0.72 8.32 26.91
N ASP A 103 0.11 7.29 26.71
CA ASP A 103 0.75 6.92 25.44
C ASP A 103 -0.23 6.37 24.40
N ASN A 104 -1.13 5.50 24.85
CA ASN A 104 -2.18 4.94 23.99
C ASN A 104 -3.15 6.01 23.49
N THR A 105 -3.33 7.08 24.27
CA THR A 105 -4.18 8.23 23.90
C THR A 105 -3.50 9.07 22.82
N ALA A 106 -2.20 9.34 22.96
CA ALA A 106 -1.43 10.08 21.95
C ALA A 106 -1.36 9.36 20.60
N ILE A 107 -1.15 8.04 20.61
CA ILE A 107 -1.11 7.21 19.39
C ILE A 107 -2.49 7.19 18.70
N ARG A 108 -3.58 6.97 19.46
CA ARG A 108 -4.95 6.98 18.90
C ARG A 108 -5.28 8.35 18.31
N LYS A 109 -5.04 9.41 19.07
CA LYS A 109 -5.24 10.79 18.61
C LYS A 109 -4.47 11.06 17.31
N TRP A 110 -3.21 10.65 17.24
CA TRP A 110 -2.43 10.81 16.01
C TRP A 110 -3.03 10.05 14.84
N LEU A 111 -3.43 8.79 15.01
CA LEU A 111 -4.08 7.99 13.95
C LEU A 111 -5.40 8.62 13.48
N ASP A 112 -6.21 9.13 14.40
CA ASP A 112 -7.50 9.78 14.11
C ASP A 112 -7.30 11.11 13.35
N GLU A 113 -6.31 11.92 13.77
CA GLU A 113 -5.96 13.20 13.13
C GLU A 113 -5.20 12.98 11.80
N ASN A 114 -4.46 11.88 11.67
CA ASN A 114 -3.64 11.54 10.50
C ASN A 114 -4.20 10.31 9.78
N GLY A 115 -5.45 10.40 9.32
CA GLY A 115 -6.18 9.32 8.64
C GLY A 115 -5.57 8.77 7.34
N THR A 116 -4.36 9.23 7.00
CA THR A 116 -3.48 8.71 5.94
C THR A 116 -2.72 7.45 6.38
N TYR A 117 -2.38 7.30 7.66
CA TYR A 117 -1.75 6.09 8.18
C TYR A 117 -2.79 5.22 8.89
N ILE A 118 -2.80 3.92 8.60
CA ILE A 118 -3.54 2.93 9.40
C ILE A 118 -2.51 2.09 10.13
N ARG A 119 -2.83 1.74 11.37
CA ARG A 119 -2.17 0.65 12.06
C ARG A 119 -2.28 -0.65 11.26
N ARG A 120 -1.15 -1.30 11.03
CA ARG A 120 -1.07 -2.61 10.36
C ARG A 120 -1.27 -3.71 11.40
N GLU A 121 -2.18 -4.63 11.13
CA GLU A 121 -2.27 -5.87 11.88
C GLU A 121 -1.24 -6.87 11.34
N ILE A 122 -0.62 -7.61 12.24
CA ILE A 122 0.35 -8.66 11.93
C ILE A 122 -0.20 -9.93 12.57
N TYR A 123 -0.37 -11.01 11.80
CA TYR A 123 -0.99 -12.25 12.29
C TYR A 123 -2.35 -12.03 12.98
N ASP A 124 -3.19 -11.15 12.43
CA ASP A 124 -4.49 -10.74 12.99
C ASP A 124 -4.42 -10.11 14.39
N ASN A 125 -3.24 -9.57 14.77
CA ASN A 125 -3.04 -8.92 16.05
C ASN A 125 -2.48 -7.50 15.88
N ASN A 126 -2.83 -6.66 16.83
CA ASN A 126 -2.22 -5.35 17.01
C ASN A 126 -0.93 -5.49 17.82
N PHE A 127 0.15 -4.94 17.30
CA PHE A 127 1.47 -4.94 17.93
C PHE A 127 1.80 -3.56 18.47
N ILE A 128 2.32 -3.50 19.69
CA ILE A 128 3.02 -2.35 20.26
C ILE A 128 4.41 -2.85 20.63
N LEU A 129 5.43 -2.20 20.08
CA LEU A 129 6.81 -2.51 20.39
C LEU A 129 7.33 -1.36 21.26
N ILE A 130 7.73 -1.66 22.47
CA ILE A 130 8.45 -0.73 23.33
C ILE A 130 9.93 -1.08 23.19
N CYS A 131 10.71 -0.13 22.71
CA CYS A 131 12.13 -0.27 22.46
C CYS A 131 12.89 0.55 23.51
N TYR A 132 13.67 -0.16 24.32
CA TYR A 132 14.55 0.41 25.34
C TYR A 132 15.94 0.57 24.73
N ASP A 133 16.27 1.81 24.38
CA ASP A 133 17.57 2.17 23.84
C ASP A 133 18.51 2.55 24.99
N PRO A 134 19.64 1.84 25.21
CA PRO A 134 20.58 2.18 26.27
C PRO A 134 21.17 3.59 26.12
N GLU A 135 21.27 4.13 24.90
CA GLU A 135 21.77 5.50 24.69
C GLU A 135 20.81 6.57 25.25
N LYS A 136 19.54 6.21 25.50
CA LYS A 136 18.53 7.10 26.10
C LYS A 136 18.41 6.98 27.63
N SER A 137 19.35 6.26 28.26
CA SER A 137 19.45 6.16 29.72
C SER A 137 20.63 6.99 30.19
N LYS A 138 20.39 8.14 30.84
CA LYS A 138 21.47 9.06 31.21
C LYS A 138 22.32 8.59 32.38
N ASP A 139 21.76 7.80 33.32
CA ASP A 139 22.44 7.51 34.60
C ASP A 139 22.31 6.05 35.08
N GLY A 140 22.00 5.10 34.21
CA GLY A 140 21.99 3.66 34.54
C GLY A 140 20.82 3.18 35.41
N ASP A 141 19.94 4.07 35.83
CA ASP A 141 18.59 3.77 36.32
C ASP A 141 17.55 4.23 35.27
N LYS A 142 16.39 3.54 35.25
CA LYS A 142 15.28 3.58 34.28
C LYS A 142 15.38 4.64 33.15
N PRO A 143 15.21 4.23 31.87
CA PRO A 143 15.36 5.16 30.74
C PRO A 143 14.41 6.35 30.85
N ASP A 144 14.95 7.56 30.72
CA ASP A 144 14.19 8.83 30.73
C ASP A 144 13.09 8.85 29.66
N SER A 145 13.31 8.10 28.58
CA SER A 145 12.32 7.92 27.52
C SER A 145 12.43 6.56 26.84
N VAL A 146 11.30 6.07 26.33
CA VAL A 146 11.22 4.84 25.54
C VAL A 146 10.66 5.13 24.16
N GLU A 147 11.07 4.35 23.17
CA GLU A 147 10.46 4.40 21.84
C GLU A 147 9.29 3.44 21.76
N ILE A 148 8.10 3.95 21.55
CA ILE A 148 6.96 3.13 21.15
C ILE A 148 6.87 3.10 19.63
N ARG A 149 6.96 1.90 19.07
CA ARG A 149 6.81 1.64 17.64
C ARG A 149 5.51 0.88 17.40
N ILE A 150 4.70 1.39 16.48
CA ILE A 150 3.54 0.66 15.96
C ILE A 150 3.73 0.41 14.46
N PRO A 151 3.45 -0.81 13.97
CA PRO A 151 3.46 -1.07 12.55
C PRO A 151 2.31 -0.30 11.90
N VAL A 152 2.60 0.39 10.81
CA VAL A 152 1.62 1.17 10.05
C VAL A 152 1.75 0.88 8.56
N PHE A 153 0.70 1.22 7.82
CA PHE A 153 0.80 1.41 6.39
C PHE A 153 0.17 2.74 6.03
N ASN A 154 0.75 3.37 5.02
CA ASN A 154 0.20 4.58 4.45
C ASN A 154 -0.92 4.19 3.46
N LYS A 155 -2.17 4.60 3.72
CA LYS A 155 -3.31 4.44 2.78
C LYS A 155 -3.04 5.05 1.40
N ARG A 156 -2.14 6.03 1.32
CA ARG A 156 -1.76 6.72 0.08
C ARG A 156 -0.55 6.09 -0.60
N LYS A 157 -0.06 4.96 -0.09
CA LYS A 157 1.01 4.20 -0.73
C LYS A 157 0.44 2.87 -1.18
N SER A 158 0.43 2.69 -2.48
CA SER A 158 -0.07 1.48 -3.08
C SER A 158 0.76 0.25 -2.70
N ILE A 159 0.08 -0.85 -2.41
CA ILE A 159 0.70 -2.17 -2.24
C ILE A 159 0.62 -3.02 -3.52
N ILE A 160 0.12 -2.45 -4.63
CA ILE A 160 0.07 -3.15 -5.92
C ILE A 160 1.43 -3.76 -6.31
N PRO A 161 2.58 -3.08 -6.12
CA PRO A 161 3.90 -3.67 -6.43
C PRO A 161 4.18 -4.96 -5.65
N ASP A 162 3.75 -5.02 -4.39
CA ASP A 162 3.91 -6.20 -3.52
C ASP A 162 2.95 -7.33 -3.96
N LEU A 163 1.68 -6.99 -4.25
CA LEU A 163 0.69 -7.97 -4.72
C LEU A 163 1.14 -8.64 -6.02
N LEU A 164 1.77 -7.90 -6.93
CA LEU A 164 2.29 -8.45 -8.19
C LEU A 164 3.38 -9.51 -8.00
N GLN A 165 3.98 -9.63 -6.81
CA GLN A 165 4.96 -10.68 -6.51
C GLN A 165 4.33 -12.03 -6.17
N GLU A 166 3.01 -12.08 -5.92
CA GLU A 166 2.34 -13.35 -5.63
C GLU A 166 2.43 -14.33 -6.81
N GLN A 167 2.54 -15.63 -6.51
CA GLN A 167 2.63 -16.71 -7.50
C GLN A 167 1.43 -16.70 -8.47
N SER A 168 0.26 -16.27 -8.00
CA SER A 168 -0.97 -16.10 -8.78
C SER A 168 -0.78 -15.17 -9.99
N PHE A 169 0.20 -14.25 -9.94
CA PHE A 169 0.58 -13.32 -11.01
C PHE A 169 1.93 -13.68 -11.68
N GLY A 170 2.42 -14.91 -11.48
CA GLY A 170 3.65 -15.39 -12.13
C GLY A 170 3.58 -15.43 -13.66
N TYR A 171 2.37 -15.40 -14.23
CA TYR A 171 2.14 -15.36 -15.68
C TYR A 171 2.32 -13.96 -16.30
N ILE A 172 2.52 -12.92 -15.48
CA ILE A 172 2.80 -11.56 -15.95
C ILE A 172 4.31 -11.35 -16.01
N SER A 173 4.82 -10.87 -17.15
CA SER A 173 6.25 -10.61 -17.33
C SER A 173 6.77 -9.49 -16.42
N ALA A 174 8.09 -9.46 -16.20
CA ALA A 174 8.72 -8.45 -15.35
C ALA A 174 8.49 -7.03 -15.88
N GLU A 175 8.57 -6.82 -17.19
CA GLU A 175 8.38 -5.53 -17.85
C GLU A 175 6.94 -5.02 -17.68
N ASN A 176 5.96 -5.92 -17.74
CA ASN A 176 4.56 -5.58 -17.52
C ASN A 176 4.28 -5.24 -16.05
N LYS A 177 4.91 -5.97 -15.10
CA LYS A 177 4.84 -5.63 -13.67
C LYS A 177 5.45 -4.25 -13.41
N GLU A 178 6.59 -3.96 -14.01
CA GLU A 178 7.24 -2.65 -13.93
C GLU A 178 6.33 -1.53 -14.46
N PHE A 179 5.73 -1.72 -15.64
CA PHE A 179 4.76 -0.76 -16.17
C PHE A 179 3.61 -0.50 -15.20
N ILE A 180 3.01 -1.55 -14.64
CA ILE A 180 1.90 -1.43 -13.68
C ILE A 180 2.36 -0.65 -12.45
N THR A 181 3.50 -1.00 -11.86
CA THR A 181 4.06 -0.33 -10.68
C THR A 181 4.27 1.17 -10.93
N VAL A 182 4.87 1.55 -12.06
CA VAL A 182 5.13 2.96 -12.36
C VAL A 182 3.84 3.71 -12.70
N PHE A 183 2.92 3.08 -13.46
CA PHE A 183 1.63 3.68 -13.80
C PHE A 183 0.79 3.92 -12.55
N ASP A 184 0.75 2.95 -11.64
CA ASP A 184 0.04 3.01 -10.39
C ASP A 184 0.51 4.19 -9.52
N ALA A 185 1.83 4.37 -9.39
CA ALA A 185 2.41 5.51 -8.68
C ALA A 185 2.05 6.87 -9.32
N GLU A 186 1.99 6.97 -10.65
CA GLU A 186 1.55 8.20 -11.33
C GLU A 186 0.05 8.48 -11.15
N MET A 187 -0.77 7.44 -11.10
CA MET A 187 -2.20 7.57 -10.81
C MET A 187 -2.44 8.05 -9.38
N GLU A 188 -1.67 7.58 -8.40
CA GLU A 188 -1.72 8.06 -7.02
C GLU A 188 -1.41 9.56 -6.92
N LYS A 189 -0.38 10.04 -7.64
CA LYS A 189 -0.07 11.48 -7.74
C LYS A 189 -1.24 12.30 -8.31
N CYS A 190 -2.07 11.69 -9.15
CA CYS A 190 -3.26 12.33 -9.74
C CYS A 190 -4.52 12.21 -8.85
N GLY A 191 -4.43 11.56 -7.68
CA GLY A 191 -5.58 11.34 -6.78
C GLY A 191 -6.48 10.17 -7.18
N TYR A 192 -5.92 9.16 -7.85
CA TYR A 192 -6.61 7.94 -8.25
C TYR A 192 -5.88 6.72 -7.67
N SER A 193 -6.62 5.65 -7.36
CA SER A 193 -6.02 4.41 -6.83
C SER A 193 -6.75 3.18 -7.35
N ALA A 194 -6.02 2.08 -7.45
CA ALA A 194 -6.58 0.74 -7.65
C ALA A 194 -7.18 0.13 -6.37
N GLY A 195 -7.15 0.86 -5.24
CA GLY A 195 -7.74 0.41 -3.98
C GLY A 195 -7.01 -0.78 -3.37
N ASN A 196 -5.70 -0.92 -3.65
CA ASN A 196 -4.86 -2.00 -3.13
C ASN A 196 -5.41 -3.40 -3.42
N THR A 197 -6.07 -3.57 -4.57
CA THR A 197 -6.72 -4.82 -4.97
C THR A 197 -6.43 -5.14 -6.42
N ILE A 198 -6.12 -6.40 -6.71
CA ILE A 198 -6.14 -6.96 -8.07
C ILE A 198 -7.36 -7.87 -8.17
N GLY A 199 -8.39 -7.42 -8.91
CA GLY A 199 -9.67 -8.11 -9.01
C GLY A 199 -9.71 -9.16 -10.12
N ASN A 200 -10.81 -9.91 -10.19
CA ASN A 200 -11.09 -10.82 -11.30
C ASN A 200 -11.24 -10.02 -12.61
N GLY A 201 -10.61 -10.48 -13.69
CA GLY A 201 -10.60 -9.78 -14.97
C GLY A 201 -11.84 -9.98 -15.84
N PHE A 202 -12.79 -10.81 -15.38
CA PHE A 202 -13.99 -11.24 -16.10
C PHE A 202 -13.66 -11.77 -17.52
N CYS A 203 -14.61 -11.78 -18.45
CA CYS A 203 -14.44 -12.31 -19.82
C CYS A 203 -13.33 -11.63 -20.66
N TRP A 204 -12.58 -10.68 -20.10
CA TRP A 204 -11.58 -9.86 -20.80
C TRP A 204 -10.13 -10.18 -20.38
N SER A 205 -9.94 -10.85 -19.24
CA SER A 205 -8.62 -11.16 -18.67
C SER A 205 -8.74 -12.06 -17.46
N ARG A 206 -7.62 -12.63 -17.00
CA ARG A 206 -7.62 -13.41 -15.75
C ARG A 206 -7.82 -12.50 -14.54
N HIS A 207 -7.16 -11.35 -14.54
CA HIS A 207 -7.23 -10.36 -13.47
C HIS A 207 -7.28 -8.93 -14.02
N MET A 208 -7.69 -7.96 -13.21
CA MET A 208 -7.62 -6.55 -13.57
C MET A 208 -7.40 -5.62 -12.38
N LEU A 209 -6.83 -4.46 -12.67
CA LEU A 209 -6.79 -3.30 -11.77
C LEU A 209 -7.85 -2.30 -12.22
N ILE A 210 -8.58 -1.71 -11.27
CA ILE A 210 -9.60 -0.67 -11.54
C ILE A 210 -9.20 0.60 -10.81
N TYR A 211 -8.83 1.63 -11.56
CA TYR A 211 -8.48 2.94 -11.01
C TYR A 211 -9.69 3.84 -10.92
N SER A 212 -9.93 4.38 -9.73
CA SER A 212 -11.01 5.34 -9.48
C SER A 212 -10.54 6.46 -8.56
N LYS A 213 -11.24 7.60 -8.61
CA LYS A 213 -10.87 8.78 -7.82
C LYS A 213 -11.02 8.49 -6.33
N VAL A 214 -10.02 8.82 -5.53
CA VAL A 214 -10.07 8.59 -4.08
C VAL A 214 -10.75 9.76 -3.34
N ASN A 215 -11.22 9.52 -2.12
CA ASN A 215 -11.83 10.52 -1.23
C ASN A 215 -13.09 11.20 -1.79
N VAL A 216 -13.87 10.50 -2.62
CA VAL A 216 -15.18 10.95 -3.12
C VAL A 216 -16.27 9.94 -2.78
N LYS A 217 -17.50 10.42 -2.58
CA LYS A 217 -18.64 9.58 -2.19
C LYS A 217 -19.02 8.52 -3.24
N SER A 218 -18.89 8.88 -4.51
CA SER A 218 -19.25 8.02 -5.65
C SER A 218 -18.09 8.01 -6.65
N PRO A 219 -17.10 7.11 -6.47
CA PRO A 219 -15.92 7.07 -7.33
C PRO A 219 -16.27 6.55 -8.72
N VAL A 220 -15.94 7.32 -9.75
CA VAL A 220 -16.08 6.90 -11.15
C VAL A 220 -14.77 6.25 -11.59
N VAL A 221 -14.89 5.14 -12.32
CA VAL A 221 -13.75 4.43 -12.91
C VAL A 221 -13.14 5.30 -14.01
N ALA A 222 -11.84 5.56 -13.90
CA ALA A 222 -11.09 6.39 -14.85
C ALA A 222 -10.14 5.56 -15.72
N ALA A 223 -9.61 4.45 -15.19
CA ALA A 223 -8.76 3.54 -15.94
C ALA A 223 -8.91 2.09 -15.47
N ARG A 224 -8.54 1.16 -16.34
CA ARG A 224 -8.36 -0.27 -16.04
C ARG A 224 -7.08 -0.79 -16.65
N ILE A 225 -6.43 -1.73 -15.99
CA ILE A 225 -5.39 -2.56 -16.59
C ILE A 225 -5.86 -4.01 -16.56
N TYR A 226 -6.00 -4.61 -17.72
CA TYR A 226 -6.36 -6.02 -17.88
C TYR A 226 -5.09 -6.88 -17.93
N LEU A 227 -5.01 -7.90 -17.09
CA LEU A 227 -3.87 -8.82 -16.94
C LEU A 227 -4.15 -10.13 -17.66
N ARG A 228 -3.50 -10.34 -18.82
CA ARG A 228 -3.72 -11.48 -19.72
C ARG A 228 -2.44 -12.32 -19.82
N GLU A 229 -2.56 -13.54 -20.31
CA GLU A 229 -1.39 -14.41 -20.55
C GLU A 229 -0.49 -13.88 -21.67
N SER A 230 -1.08 -13.19 -22.66
CA SER A 230 -0.35 -12.58 -23.77
C SER A 230 0.22 -11.18 -23.48
N GLY A 231 0.09 -10.69 -22.25
CA GLY A 231 0.53 -9.35 -21.83
C GLY A 231 -0.57 -8.55 -21.14
N ILE A 232 -0.46 -7.21 -21.16
CA ILE A 232 -1.43 -6.33 -20.51
C ILE A 232 -2.12 -5.39 -21.51
N CYS A 233 -3.30 -4.91 -21.14
CA CYS A 233 -4.03 -3.89 -21.89
C CYS A 233 -4.48 -2.79 -20.94
N LEU A 234 -4.01 -1.56 -21.19
CA LEU A 234 -4.46 -0.37 -20.47
C LEU A 234 -5.70 0.18 -21.17
N ARG A 235 -6.74 0.50 -20.42
CA ARG A 235 -7.94 1.16 -20.94
C ARG A 235 -8.27 2.41 -20.14
N LEU A 236 -8.50 3.52 -20.83
CA LEU A 236 -8.89 4.79 -20.21
C LEU A 236 -10.37 5.11 -20.50
N PHE A 237 -11.10 5.63 -19.51
CA PHE A 237 -12.54 5.92 -19.64
C PHE A 237 -12.82 7.37 -20.03
N LEU A 238 -12.39 7.74 -21.23
CA LEU A 238 -12.39 9.13 -21.69
C LEU A 238 -13.79 9.56 -22.21
N ASN A 239 -14.26 10.72 -21.74
CA ASN A 239 -15.53 11.34 -22.13
C ASN A 239 -15.29 12.73 -22.72
N ASP A 240 -16.30 13.31 -23.38
CA ASP A 240 -16.20 14.63 -24.03
C ASP A 240 -15.03 14.78 -25.00
N VAL A 241 -14.73 13.71 -25.76
CA VAL A 241 -13.57 13.62 -26.65
C VAL A 241 -13.46 14.82 -27.61
N THR A 242 -14.59 15.32 -28.14
CA THR A 242 -14.62 16.50 -29.01
C THR A 242 -13.97 17.74 -28.36
N LYS A 243 -14.17 17.97 -27.05
CA LYS A 243 -13.55 19.09 -26.33
C LYS A 243 -12.02 19.01 -26.29
N HIS A 244 -11.49 17.78 -26.37
CA HIS A 244 -10.06 17.50 -26.34
C HIS A 244 -9.47 17.23 -27.74
N GLY A 245 -10.24 17.44 -28.81
CA GLY A 245 -9.84 17.12 -30.18
C GLY A 245 -8.54 17.83 -30.62
N GLY A 246 -8.32 19.07 -30.16
CA GLY A 246 -7.07 19.80 -30.45
C GLY A 246 -5.84 19.15 -29.81
N TYR A 247 -5.95 18.61 -28.59
CA TYR A 247 -4.87 17.86 -27.97
C TYR A 247 -4.63 16.55 -28.71
N ILE A 248 -5.70 15.77 -28.95
CA ILE A 248 -5.59 14.45 -29.59
C ILE A 248 -5.01 14.55 -31.01
N GLY A 249 -5.40 15.58 -31.76
CA GLY A 249 -4.89 15.84 -33.11
C GLY A 249 -3.37 16.07 -33.16
N ASN A 250 -2.78 16.57 -32.07
CA ASN A 250 -1.34 16.83 -31.93
C ASN A 250 -0.59 15.74 -31.16
N ALA A 251 -1.29 14.76 -30.57
CA ALA A 251 -0.68 13.67 -29.83
C ALA A 251 0.10 12.71 -30.75
N PRO A 252 1.07 11.93 -30.20
CA PRO A 252 1.76 10.89 -30.95
C PRO A 252 0.80 9.88 -31.59
N ASP A 253 1.22 9.27 -32.71
CA ASP A 253 0.34 8.42 -33.52
C ASP A 253 -0.26 7.25 -32.75
N PHE A 254 0.48 6.65 -31.80
CA PHE A 254 -0.05 5.55 -30.99
C PHE A 254 -1.12 5.98 -29.98
N ILE A 255 -1.18 7.27 -29.62
CA ILE A 255 -2.29 7.84 -28.86
C ILE A 255 -3.45 8.13 -29.81
N LYS A 256 -3.17 8.84 -30.91
CA LYS A 256 -4.15 9.32 -31.88
C LYS A 256 -4.92 8.19 -32.57
N SER A 257 -4.25 7.09 -32.91
CA SER A 257 -4.82 5.95 -33.63
C SER A 257 -5.91 5.23 -32.82
N VAL A 258 -5.85 5.30 -31.49
CA VAL A 258 -6.88 4.70 -30.62
C VAL A 258 -8.22 5.45 -30.74
N PHE A 259 -8.19 6.75 -31.05
CA PHE A 259 -9.38 7.55 -31.34
C PHE A 259 -9.78 7.46 -32.81
N THR A 260 -8.82 7.51 -33.72
CA THR A 260 -9.10 7.73 -35.16
C THR A 260 -9.06 6.47 -36.02
N GLY A 261 -8.41 5.41 -35.56
CA GLY A 261 -8.22 4.17 -36.33
C GLY A 261 -9.47 3.29 -36.43
N GLU A 262 -9.35 2.13 -37.07
CA GLU A 262 -10.50 1.24 -37.32
C GLU A 262 -10.90 0.37 -36.10
N TYR A 263 -9.98 0.15 -35.15
CA TYR A 263 -10.28 -0.66 -33.97
C TYR A 263 -11.40 -0.04 -33.13
N GLY A 264 -12.41 -0.84 -32.78
CA GLY A 264 -13.57 -0.40 -32.02
C GLY A 264 -14.53 0.51 -32.78
N LYS A 265 -14.36 0.72 -34.10
CA LYS A 265 -15.31 1.48 -34.93
C LYS A 265 -16.73 0.92 -34.78
N CYS A 266 -17.69 1.81 -34.60
CA CYS A 266 -19.08 1.40 -34.44
C CYS A 266 -19.57 0.72 -35.73
N ARG A 267 -20.21 -0.43 -35.59
CA ARG A 267 -20.79 -1.19 -36.71
C ARG A 267 -22.32 -1.07 -36.78
N HIS A 268 -22.92 -0.15 -36.01
CA HIS A 268 -24.37 0.00 -35.86
C HIS A 268 -25.11 -1.32 -35.55
N CYS A 269 -24.49 -2.23 -34.78
CA CYS A 269 -25.04 -3.56 -34.51
C CYS A 269 -26.38 -3.56 -33.74
N LYS A 270 -26.76 -2.41 -33.16
CA LYS A 270 -28.04 -2.17 -32.49
C LYS A 270 -28.79 -0.98 -33.10
N GLY A 271 -28.49 -0.64 -34.35
CA GLY A 271 -29.04 0.54 -35.04
C GLY A 271 -28.64 1.85 -34.35
N ASP A 272 -29.43 2.90 -34.60
CA ASP A 272 -29.09 4.26 -34.19
C ASP A 272 -29.38 4.61 -32.74
N ASN A 273 -30.05 3.74 -31.99
CA ASN A 273 -30.36 3.96 -30.58
C ASN A 273 -29.40 3.22 -29.64
N CYS A 274 -28.20 2.86 -30.11
CA CYS A 274 -27.22 2.14 -29.32
C CYS A 274 -26.61 3.04 -28.22
N LYS A 275 -27.00 2.82 -26.95
CA LYS A 275 -26.43 3.51 -25.77
C LYS A 275 -24.93 3.31 -25.55
N PHE A 276 -24.32 2.39 -26.28
CA PHE A 276 -22.89 2.10 -26.22
C PHE A 276 -22.10 2.76 -27.36
N ARG A 277 -22.74 3.48 -28.27
CA ARG A 277 -22.03 4.25 -29.29
C ARG A 277 -21.47 5.52 -28.65
N LYS A 278 -20.19 5.78 -28.91
CA LYS A 278 -19.50 7.05 -28.65
C LYS A 278 -19.29 7.74 -29.99
N ASP A 279 -19.90 8.89 -30.16
CA ASP A 279 -19.68 9.80 -31.27
C ASP A 279 -18.86 11.01 -30.80
N TYR A 280 -17.93 11.46 -31.63
CA TYR A 280 -17.11 12.65 -31.37
C TYR A 280 -16.47 13.17 -32.66
N GLU A 281 -15.91 14.36 -32.59
CA GLU A 281 -15.25 15.02 -33.71
C GLU A 281 -13.80 15.40 -33.35
N ILE A 282 -12.86 15.12 -34.25
CA ILE A 282 -11.47 15.53 -34.12
C ILE A 282 -11.03 16.12 -35.46
N GLY A 283 -10.64 17.40 -35.45
CA GLY A 283 -10.18 18.09 -36.66
C GLY A 283 -11.23 18.14 -37.79
N GLY A 284 -12.51 18.32 -37.47
CA GLY A 284 -13.59 18.34 -38.46
C GLY A 284 -14.08 16.97 -38.91
N VAL A 285 -13.44 15.88 -38.49
CA VAL A 285 -13.81 14.51 -38.87
C VAL A 285 -14.63 13.88 -37.75
N LYS A 286 -15.82 13.39 -38.10
CA LYS A 286 -16.70 12.65 -37.17
C LYS A 286 -16.27 11.20 -37.07
N TYR A 287 -16.17 10.71 -35.83
CA TYR A 287 -15.83 9.33 -35.51
C TYR A 287 -16.93 8.71 -34.66
N GLU A 288 -17.22 7.44 -34.94
CA GLU A 288 -18.11 6.63 -34.12
C GLU A 288 -17.39 5.37 -33.66
N LYS A 289 -17.40 5.14 -32.35
CA LYS A 289 -16.79 3.97 -31.73
C LYS A 289 -17.76 3.26 -30.80
N CYS A 290 -17.55 1.96 -30.60
CA CYS A 290 -18.27 1.18 -29.62
C CYS A 290 -17.56 1.28 -28.27
N ASN A 291 -18.27 1.77 -27.25
CA ASN A 291 -17.78 1.94 -25.88
C ASN A 291 -17.22 0.64 -25.30
N GLY A 292 -17.62 -0.54 -25.79
CA GLY A 292 -17.02 -1.81 -25.39
C GLY A 292 -15.52 -1.92 -25.66
N TYR A 293 -15.01 -1.20 -26.66
CA TYR A 293 -13.66 -1.36 -27.22
C TYR A 293 -12.88 -0.03 -27.32
N THR A 294 -13.41 1.05 -26.78
CA THR A 294 -12.78 2.38 -26.88
C THR A 294 -11.65 2.56 -25.89
N PHE A 295 -10.60 3.23 -26.38
CA PHE A 295 -9.46 3.75 -25.61
C PHE A 295 -8.60 2.68 -24.94
N GLU A 296 -8.44 1.56 -25.63
CA GLU A 296 -7.58 0.44 -25.26
C GLU A 296 -6.19 0.59 -25.89
N PHE A 297 -5.17 0.47 -25.06
CA PHE A 297 -3.76 0.47 -25.41
C PHE A 297 -3.22 -0.93 -25.13
N TYR A 298 -2.98 -1.68 -26.21
CA TYR A 298 -2.43 -3.03 -26.15
C TYR A 298 -0.91 -2.97 -26.00
N SER A 299 -0.37 -3.84 -25.13
CA SER A 299 1.06 -3.90 -24.83
C SER A 299 1.66 -2.52 -24.47
N PRO A 300 1.07 -1.81 -23.50
CA PRO A 300 1.64 -0.57 -23.02
C PRO A 300 3.00 -0.84 -22.38
N ASP A 301 3.91 0.12 -22.51
CA ASP A 301 5.28 -0.01 -22.02
C ASP A 301 5.71 1.27 -21.28
N THR A 302 6.77 1.15 -20.48
CA THR A 302 7.29 2.23 -19.63
C THR A 302 7.82 3.41 -20.44
N LYS A 303 8.27 3.21 -21.70
CA LYS A 303 8.76 4.29 -22.56
C LYS A 303 7.63 5.19 -23.03
N LYS A 304 6.44 4.62 -23.27
CA LYS A 304 5.22 5.35 -23.67
C LYS A 304 4.41 5.89 -22.48
N LEU A 305 4.74 5.47 -21.25
CA LEU A 305 4.02 5.85 -20.04
C LEU A 305 3.81 7.37 -19.88
N PRO A 306 4.79 8.26 -20.14
CA PRO A 306 4.59 9.71 -20.02
C PRO A 306 3.41 10.23 -20.86
N GLU A 307 3.21 9.68 -22.07
CA GLU A 307 2.13 10.07 -22.97
C GLU A 307 0.76 9.58 -22.47
N TYR A 308 0.68 8.38 -21.89
CA TYR A 308 -0.55 7.88 -21.26
C TYR A 308 -0.97 8.75 -20.08
N ILE A 309 -0.01 9.15 -19.24
CA ILE A 309 -0.26 10.02 -18.09
C ILE A 309 -0.63 11.44 -18.53
N THR A 310 0.00 11.97 -19.57
CA THR A 310 -0.35 13.29 -20.12
C THR A 310 -1.77 13.27 -20.70
N LEU A 311 -2.12 12.23 -21.46
CA LEU A 311 -3.50 12.03 -21.94
C LEU A 311 -4.49 11.92 -20.78
N PHE A 312 -4.16 11.18 -19.72
CA PHE A 312 -5.02 11.10 -18.54
C PHE A 312 -5.24 12.48 -17.89
N LYS A 313 -4.17 13.25 -17.68
CA LYS A 313 -4.23 14.58 -17.08
C LYS A 313 -5.02 15.58 -17.93
N GLU A 314 -4.96 15.47 -19.25
CA GLU A 314 -5.76 16.29 -20.19
C GLU A 314 -7.26 16.19 -19.87
N PHE A 315 -7.76 14.97 -19.68
CA PHE A 315 -9.19 14.72 -19.49
C PHE A 315 -9.66 14.93 -18.04
N TYR A 316 -8.82 14.62 -17.05
CA TYR A 316 -9.23 14.55 -15.64
C TYR A 316 -8.64 15.62 -14.73
N CYS A 317 -7.53 16.25 -15.12
CA CYS A 317 -6.77 17.14 -14.22
C CYS A 317 -6.74 18.60 -14.69
N LYS A 318 -7.11 18.91 -15.93
CA LYS A 318 -7.29 20.31 -16.36
C LYS A 318 -8.48 20.94 -15.62
N LYS A 319 -8.25 22.07 -14.96
CA LYS A 319 -9.31 22.89 -14.34
C LYS A 319 -10.26 23.35 -15.44
N GLY A 320 -11.50 22.85 -15.41
CA GLY A 320 -12.54 23.17 -16.39
C GLY A 320 -13.72 22.21 -16.40
N ASN A 321 -13.52 20.94 -15.97
CA ASN A 321 -14.62 19.98 -15.83
C ASN A 321 -15.24 20.04 -14.42
N SER A 322 -15.82 21.20 -14.11
CA SER A 322 -16.91 21.30 -13.14
C SER A 322 -18.15 20.71 -13.84
N ILE A 323 -18.79 19.72 -13.23
CA ILE A 323 -20.16 19.33 -13.56
C ILE A 323 -21.08 20.51 -13.27
#